data_AF-A0A8J6U3P3-F1
#
_entry.id   AF-A0A8J6U3P3-F1
#
_cell.length_a   1.000
_cell.length_b   1.000
_cell.length_c   1.000
_cell.angle_alpha   90.00
_cell.angle_beta   90.00
_cell.angle_gamma   90.00
#
_symmetry.space_group_name_H-M   'P 1'
#
loop_
_entity.id
_entity.type
_entity.pdbx_description
1 polymer ?
#
loop_
_entity_poly.entity_id
_entity_poly.type
_entity_poly.pdbx_seq_one_letter_code
_entity_poly.pdbx_strand_id
1 'polypeptide(L)'
;MTLQEMIELGILFQRMAASEGAVFAETTSVCRVDQVPNIAVEDFNRISELASTLALTKQGTLAVFGEISGEIDLANGDVSSIECEAVSVRLTKRVEADAAYFVTRAGFEAALGDPELMLTARKIWVAEEFLPFATRSCVYSTWGSAVDQKRLEDIFDSPRRLVRDQSYQSAPIDIRPWYLIVPGDESSGVFSAWKEAAVRNLIFCLPTEIRTSDASKQVVLKGARSAFGDVDLSEPQFQLFDVVTEAVRWVYDQRRDTETKFHLLNNHLALYWPDSAKWPVGLRGVLDHALASAREAFAFHLQDDSKEAIKSLGDLRKALQDEVARSQTATRDLLSALWRDAAIAGAAFALRSATTNSSAVNIASLGAAALLFASLLTTVLSNWRFDVLAKQVRAQWRQRLYAFMSDKQWAELVTRPIYRARRVYRVSIIPVLAVYVVLIGALLWVVYPAGVMAVADPILALLWDAWRLIGDL
;
A
#
# COMPACT_ATOMS: atom_id res chain seq x y z
N MET A 1 30.84 28.15 -16.30
CA MET A 1 31.20 27.53 -17.58
C MET A 1 29.96 27.27 -18.39
N THR A 2 30.08 27.39 -19.71
CA THR A 2 29.12 26.92 -20.71
C THR A 2 29.20 25.38 -20.84
N LEU A 3 28.19 24.77 -21.47
CA LEU A 3 28.23 23.33 -21.77
C LEU A 3 29.46 22.96 -22.63
N GLN A 4 29.80 23.80 -23.59
CA GLN A 4 30.89 23.53 -24.54
C GLN A 4 32.25 23.50 -23.86
N GLU A 5 32.52 24.44 -22.95
CA GLU A 5 33.75 24.43 -22.14
C GLU A 5 33.85 23.17 -21.26
N MET A 6 32.71 22.65 -20.75
CA MET A 6 32.71 21.43 -19.94
C MET A 6 32.93 20.17 -20.79
N ILE A 7 32.36 20.13 -21.99
CA ILE A 7 32.62 19.05 -22.97
C ILE A 7 34.11 19.02 -23.32
N GLU A 8 34.70 20.18 -23.60
CA GLU A 8 36.12 20.32 -23.89
C GLU A 8 36.99 19.86 -22.70
N LEU A 9 36.61 20.22 -21.48
CA LEU A 9 37.27 19.71 -20.27
C LEU A 9 37.20 18.18 -20.22
N GLY A 10 36.04 17.58 -20.49
CA GLY A 10 35.88 16.12 -20.55
C GLY A 10 36.78 15.46 -21.60
N ILE A 11 36.88 16.05 -22.80
CA ILE A 11 37.77 15.59 -23.87
C ILE A 11 39.23 15.65 -23.43
N LEU A 12 39.64 16.73 -22.76
CA LEU A 12 41.00 16.90 -22.26
C LEU A 12 41.35 15.84 -21.21
N PHE A 13 40.45 15.55 -20.27
CA PHE A 13 40.61 14.47 -19.28
C PHE A 13 40.73 13.10 -19.96
N GLN A 14 39.89 12.80 -20.95
CA GLN A 14 39.94 11.54 -21.70
C GLN A 14 41.22 11.41 -22.53
N ARG A 15 41.71 12.51 -23.13
CA ARG A 15 42.98 12.52 -23.87
C ARG A 15 44.16 12.24 -22.95
N MET A 16 44.23 12.90 -21.79
CA MET A 16 45.29 12.64 -20.82
C MET A 16 45.24 11.20 -20.28
N ALA A 17 44.04 10.68 -20.02
CA ALA A 17 43.82 9.31 -19.60
C ALA A 17 44.25 8.25 -20.62
N ALA A 18 44.31 8.60 -21.91
CA ALA A 18 44.81 7.71 -22.96
C ALA A 18 46.34 7.59 -23.01
N SER A 19 47.06 8.39 -22.21
CA SER A 19 48.52 8.29 -22.08
C SER A 19 48.92 6.98 -21.38
N GLU A 20 50.03 6.40 -21.81
CA GLU A 20 50.55 5.17 -21.19
C GLU A 20 50.86 5.40 -19.70
N GLY A 21 50.32 4.54 -18.83
CA GLY A 21 50.50 4.63 -17.37
C GLY A 21 49.52 5.57 -16.65
N ALA A 22 48.73 6.37 -17.38
CA ALA A 22 47.78 7.29 -16.76
C ALA A 22 46.59 6.54 -16.13
N VAL A 23 46.11 7.05 -14.99
CA VAL A 23 44.96 6.48 -14.27
C VAL A 23 43.85 7.52 -14.17
N PHE A 24 42.72 7.25 -14.81
CA PHE A 24 41.53 8.09 -14.74
C PHE A 24 40.57 7.65 -13.63
N ALA A 25 40.03 8.61 -12.90
CA ALA A 25 38.94 8.36 -11.97
C ALA A 25 38.01 9.58 -11.88
N GLU A 26 36.70 9.33 -11.92
CA GLU A 26 35.69 10.36 -11.73
C GLU A 26 34.64 9.91 -10.71
N THR A 27 34.41 10.74 -9.70
CA THR A 27 33.40 10.61 -8.67
C THR A 27 32.46 11.82 -8.71
N THR A 28 31.48 11.87 -7.80
CA THR A 28 30.54 12.99 -7.66
C THR A 28 31.23 14.29 -7.26
N SER A 29 32.38 14.23 -6.59
CA SER A 29 33.10 15.38 -6.05
C SER A 29 34.42 15.68 -6.77
N VAL A 30 35.02 14.70 -7.47
CA VAL A 30 36.34 14.86 -8.08
C VAL A 30 36.37 14.19 -9.45
N CYS A 31 37.05 14.82 -10.42
CA CYS A 31 37.51 14.16 -11.65
C CYS A 31 39.03 14.32 -11.71
N ARG A 32 39.78 13.23 -11.87
CA ARG A 32 41.24 13.25 -11.89
C ARG A 32 41.84 12.32 -12.93
N VAL A 33 42.98 12.73 -13.47
CA VAL A 33 43.93 11.85 -14.15
C VAL A 33 45.23 11.93 -13.39
N ASP A 34 45.72 10.78 -12.93
CA ASP A 34 47.01 10.66 -12.24
C ASP A 34 48.04 10.03 -13.20
N GLN A 35 49.34 10.26 -12.92
CA GLN A 35 50.46 9.63 -13.63
C GLN A 35 50.55 9.96 -15.14
N VAL A 36 50.30 11.22 -15.51
CA VAL A 36 50.48 11.70 -16.89
C VAL A 36 51.97 12.01 -17.12
N PRO A 37 52.69 11.29 -18.00
CA PRO A 37 54.14 11.34 -18.07
C PRO A 37 54.71 12.62 -18.71
N ASN A 38 53.94 13.27 -19.60
CA ASN A 38 54.30 14.56 -20.21
C ASN A 38 53.03 15.29 -20.62
N ILE A 39 52.79 16.48 -20.05
CA ILE A 39 51.67 17.33 -20.48
C ILE A 39 52.12 18.25 -21.63
N ALA A 40 51.33 18.32 -22.69
CA ALA A 40 51.63 19.24 -23.79
C ALA A 40 51.44 20.70 -23.33
N VAL A 41 52.24 21.62 -23.87
CA VAL A 41 52.12 23.07 -23.60
C VAL A 41 50.73 23.59 -23.91
N GLU A 42 50.11 23.11 -24.99
CA GLU A 42 48.74 23.45 -25.37
C GLU A 42 47.72 23.00 -24.31
N ASP A 43 47.90 21.80 -23.75
CA ASP A 43 47.02 21.22 -22.74
C ASP A 43 47.13 21.98 -21.41
N PHE A 44 48.36 22.33 -21.01
CA PHE A 44 48.60 23.13 -19.80
C PHE A 44 47.97 24.52 -19.90
N ASN A 45 48.18 25.21 -21.03
CA ASN A 45 47.57 26.53 -21.27
C ASN A 45 46.05 26.45 -21.24
N ARG A 46 45.46 25.41 -21.84
CA ARG A 46 44.01 25.22 -21.82
C ARG A 46 43.49 24.91 -20.43
N ILE A 47 44.20 24.11 -19.63
CA ILE A 47 43.87 23.85 -18.22
C ILE A 47 43.88 25.15 -17.42
N SER A 48 44.87 26.02 -17.60
CA SER A 48 44.94 27.31 -16.90
C SER A 48 43.75 28.23 -17.23
N GLU A 49 43.36 28.30 -18.50
CA GLU A 49 42.19 29.08 -18.96
C GLU A 49 40.88 28.54 -18.37
N LEU A 50 40.70 27.21 -18.39
CA LEU A 50 39.52 26.55 -17.83
C LEU A 50 39.49 26.67 -16.30
N ALA A 51 40.63 26.60 -15.61
CA ALA A 51 40.74 26.80 -14.18
C ALA A 51 40.26 28.21 -13.76
N SER A 52 40.69 29.23 -14.51
CA SER A 52 40.26 30.61 -14.30
C SER A 52 38.74 30.77 -14.46
N THR A 53 38.17 30.14 -15.48
CA THR A 53 36.73 30.20 -15.76
C THR A 53 35.90 29.45 -14.71
N LEU A 54 36.38 28.29 -14.24
CA LEU A 54 35.77 27.51 -13.15
C LEU A 54 35.74 28.30 -11.84
N ALA A 55 36.86 28.97 -11.51
CA ALA A 55 36.97 29.82 -10.33
C ALA A 55 36.01 31.00 -10.38
N LEU A 56 35.92 31.70 -11.51
CA LEU A 56 34.99 32.82 -11.72
C LEU A 56 33.52 32.40 -11.57
N THR A 57 33.19 31.19 -12.05
CA THR A 57 31.80 30.70 -12.06
C THR A 57 31.42 29.92 -10.81
N LYS A 58 32.37 29.70 -9.89
CA LYS A 58 32.19 28.94 -8.63
C LYS A 58 31.61 27.54 -8.85
N GLN A 59 31.98 26.91 -9.97
CA GLN A 59 31.50 25.56 -10.35
C GLN A 59 32.49 24.44 -9.95
N GLY A 60 33.72 24.81 -9.59
CA GLY A 60 34.75 23.89 -9.11
C GLY A 60 36.12 24.56 -9.05
N THR A 61 37.14 23.78 -8.69
CA THR A 61 38.54 24.19 -8.72
C THR A 61 39.34 23.17 -9.53
N LEU A 62 40.15 23.64 -10.47
CA LEU A 62 41.03 22.80 -11.28
C LEU A 62 42.47 23.08 -10.86
N ALA A 63 43.21 22.03 -10.54
CA ALA A 63 44.59 22.10 -10.06
C ALA A 63 45.44 21.03 -10.75
N VAL A 64 46.74 21.31 -10.86
CA VAL A 64 47.74 20.40 -11.44
C VAL A 64 48.82 20.17 -10.39
N PHE A 65 49.20 18.90 -10.21
CA PHE A 65 50.18 18.46 -9.23
C PHE A 65 51.32 17.71 -9.94
N GLY A 66 52.55 18.19 -9.79
CA GLY A 66 53.74 17.42 -10.14
C GLY A 66 54.06 16.39 -9.06
N GLU A 67 54.57 15.23 -9.45
CA GLU A 67 54.98 14.18 -8.50
C GLU A 67 56.06 14.66 -7.52
N ILE A 68 56.99 15.50 -7.99
CA ILE A 68 58.09 16.06 -7.22
C ILE A 68 57.75 17.51 -6.82
N SER A 69 57.20 18.29 -7.74
CA SER A 69 56.97 19.74 -7.54
C SER A 69 55.76 20.08 -6.67
N GLY A 70 54.82 19.14 -6.46
CA GLY A 70 53.59 19.41 -5.73
C GLY A 70 52.60 20.25 -6.55
N GLU A 71 51.76 21.05 -5.88
CA GLU A 71 50.74 21.89 -6.54
C GLU A 71 51.40 23.01 -7.35
N ILE A 72 51.05 23.10 -8.63
CA ILE A 72 51.60 24.08 -9.57
C ILE A 72 50.68 25.29 -9.63
N ASP A 73 51.25 26.49 -9.54
CA ASP A 73 50.52 27.73 -9.77
C ASP A 73 50.15 27.86 -11.25
N LEU A 74 48.89 27.59 -11.59
CA LEU A 74 48.39 27.71 -12.96
C LEU A 74 48.33 29.16 -13.48
N ALA A 75 48.38 30.18 -12.60
CA ALA A 75 48.32 31.58 -13.02
C ALA A 75 49.68 32.12 -13.47
N ASN A 76 50.78 31.61 -12.90
CA ASN A 76 52.13 32.12 -13.15
C ASN A 76 53.16 31.04 -13.56
N GLY A 77 52.79 29.76 -13.50
CA GLY A 77 53.64 28.64 -13.84
C GLY A 77 53.75 28.38 -15.34
N ASP A 78 54.80 27.68 -15.75
CA ASP A 78 55.05 27.25 -17.13
C ASP A 78 55.33 25.75 -17.16
N VAL A 79 55.10 25.09 -18.30
CA VAL A 79 55.31 23.64 -18.47
C VAL A 79 56.75 23.22 -18.19
N SER A 80 57.71 24.13 -18.33
CA SER A 80 59.11 23.87 -17.94
C SER A 80 59.28 23.50 -16.47
N SER A 81 58.34 23.87 -15.57
CA SER A 81 58.43 23.51 -14.15
C SER A 81 58.15 22.02 -13.89
N ILE A 82 57.61 21.32 -14.89
CA ILE A 82 57.18 19.92 -14.82
C ILE A 82 57.74 19.07 -15.96
N GLU A 83 58.68 19.62 -16.72
CA GLU A 83 59.46 18.87 -17.71
C GLU A 83 60.22 17.74 -16.99
N CYS A 84 59.87 16.49 -17.29
CA CYS A 84 60.44 15.25 -16.74
C CYS A 84 59.81 14.69 -15.44
N GLU A 85 58.64 15.16 -15.00
CA GLU A 85 57.89 14.49 -13.92
C GLU A 85 56.49 14.05 -14.35
N ALA A 86 55.97 13.01 -13.69
CA ALA A 86 54.58 12.61 -13.88
C ALA A 86 53.65 13.62 -13.18
N VAL A 87 52.52 13.89 -13.82
CA VAL A 87 51.58 14.94 -13.42
C VAL A 87 50.21 14.36 -13.11
N SER A 88 49.57 14.91 -12.10
CA SER A 88 48.17 14.67 -11.73
C SER A 88 47.33 15.92 -11.98
N VAL A 89 46.30 15.81 -12.83
CA VAL A 89 45.33 16.88 -13.05
C VAL A 89 44.05 16.56 -12.29
N ARG A 90 43.58 17.48 -11.45
CA ARG A 90 42.43 17.27 -10.56
C ARG A 90 41.43 18.42 -10.67
N LEU A 91 40.21 18.06 -11.04
CA LEU A 91 39.02 18.90 -10.91
C LEU A 91 38.26 18.53 -9.64
N THR A 92 38.16 19.45 -8.69
CA THR A 92 37.22 19.37 -7.58
C THR A 92 35.93 20.06 -7.97
N LYS A 93 34.83 19.30 -7.97
CA LYS A 93 33.51 19.75 -8.39
C LYS A 93 32.76 20.36 -7.21
N ARG A 94 31.81 21.25 -7.50
CA ARG A 94 30.85 21.70 -6.50
C ARG A 94 30.00 20.52 -6.01
N VAL A 95 29.98 20.30 -4.70
CA VAL A 95 29.18 19.26 -4.07
C VAL A 95 27.89 19.87 -3.54
N GLU A 96 26.76 19.29 -3.93
CA GLU A 96 25.43 19.63 -3.46
C GLU A 96 24.73 18.36 -2.97
N ALA A 97 23.85 18.48 -1.98
CA ALA A 97 23.29 17.30 -1.30
C ALA A 97 22.37 16.45 -2.20
N ASP A 98 21.71 17.07 -3.17
CA ASP A 98 20.73 16.45 -4.08
C ASP A 98 21.16 16.50 -5.55
N ALA A 99 22.42 16.82 -5.81
CA ALA A 99 22.90 17.22 -7.11
C ALA A 99 24.28 16.64 -7.40
N ALA A 100 24.44 16.05 -8.58
CA ALA A 100 25.70 15.45 -9.01
C ALA A 100 26.08 15.89 -10.43
N TYR A 101 27.38 15.98 -10.65
CA TYR A 101 27.98 16.63 -11.79
C TYR A 101 29.01 15.70 -12.42
N PHE A 102 28.88 15.42 -13.72
CA PHE A 102 29.80 14.57 -14.47
C PHE A 102 30.33 15.31 -15.69
N VAL A 103 31.64 15.24 -15.85
CA VAL A 103 32.40 15.87 -16.93
C VAL A 103 32.66 14.86 -18.05
N THR A 104 32.65 13.57 -17.73
CA THR A 104 32.77 12.50 -18.73
C THR A 104 31.61 11.52 -18.64
N ARG A 105 31.27 10.90 -19.78
CA ARG A 105 30.28 9.83 -19.84
C ARG A 105 30.69 8.60 -19.05
N ALA A 106 31.97 8.23 -19.08
CA ALA A 106 32.50 7.09 -18.33
C ALA A 106 32.33 7.28 -16.81
N GLY A 107 32.57 8.50 -16.30
CA GLY A 107 32.31 8.84 -14.90
C GLY A 107 30.83 8.74 -14.53
N PHE A 108 29.95 9.20 -15.40
CA PHE A 108 28.51 9.03 -15.24
C PHE A 108 28.08 7.55 -15.23
N GLU A 109 28.55 6.76 -16.19
CA GLU A 109 28.28 5.32 -16.29
C GLU A 109 28.70 4.56 -15.01
N ALA A 110 29.91 4.85 -14.50
CA ALA A 110 30.40 4.26 -13.25
C ALA A 110 29.52 4.66 -12.05
N ALA A 111 29.08 5.92 -12.00
CA ALA A 111 28.28 6.45 -10.91
C ALA A 111 26.84 5.91 -10.86
N LEU A 112 26.29 5.43 -11.99
CA LEU A 112 25.01 4.73 -12.00
C LEU A 112 25.05 3.42 -11.19
N GLY A 113 26.23 2.86 -10.95
CA GLY A 113 26.43 1.71 -10.07
C GLY A 113 26.43 2.04 -8.57
N ASP A 114 26.46 3.31 -8.18
CA ASP A 114 26.49 3.74 -6.78
C ASP A 114 25.06 3.84 -6.19
N PRO A 115 24.68 2.93 -5.27
CA PRO A 115 23.33 2.95 -4.69
C PRO A 115 23.05 4.19 -3.86
N GLU A 116 24.05 4.76 -3.19
CA GLU A 116 23.86 5.93 -2.32
C GLU A 116 23.58 7.17 -3.16
N LEU A 117 24.31 7.33 -4.26
CA LEU A 117 24.06 8.39 -5.23
C LEU A 117 22.65 8.27 -5.82
N MET A 118 22.25 7.08 -6.28
CA MET A 118 20.93 6.90 -6.90
C MET A 118 19.76 7.15 -5.93
N LEU A 119 19.97 6.96 -4.62
CA LEU A 119 18.97 7.26 -3.60
C LEU A 119 18.88 8.75 -3.24
N THR A 120 19.99 9.48 -3.31
CA THR A 120 20.10 10.87 -2.82
C THR A 120 19.99 11.90 -3.94
N ALA A 121 20.60 11.64 -5.10
CA ALA A 121 20.59 12.55 -6.23
C ALA A 121 19.17 12.75 -6.78
N ARG A 122 18.87 14.01 -7.09
CA ARG A 122 17.65 14.48 -7.75
C ARG A 122 17.98 15.12 -9.08
N LYS A 123 19.18 15.67 -9.21
CA LYS A 123 19.65 16.31 -10.43
C LYS A 123 21.01 15.76 -10.80
N ILE A 124 21.12 15.28 -12.02
CA ILE A 124 22.39 14.81 -12.57
C ILE A 124 22.66 15.61 -13.84
N TRP A 125 23.78 16.34 -13.83
CA TRP A 125 24.28 17.03 -15.01
C TRP A 125 25.44 16.27 -15.62
N VAL A 126 25.38 16.12 -16.94
CA VAL A 126 26.46 15.49 -17.72
C VAL A 126 26.93 16.50 -18.77
N ALA A 127 28.25 16.63 -18.90
CA ALA A 127 28.91 17.44 -19.91
C ALA A 127 28.91 16.73 -21.27
N GLU A 128 27.72 16.45 -21.80
CA GLU A 128 27.46 15.89 -23.13
C GLU A 128 26.18 16.54 -23.66
N GLU A 129 26.03 16.64 -24.98
CA GLU A 129 24.81 17.16 -25.59
C GLU A 129 23.79 16.02 -25.74
N PHE A 130 22.63 16.16 -25.09
CA PHE A 130 21.53 15.19 -25.18
C PHE A 130 20.20 15.85 -24.79
N LEU A 131 19.09 15.22 -25.20
CA LEU A 131 17.76 15.63 -24.75
C LEU A 131 17.57 15.25 -23.27
N PRO A 132 17.26 16.21 -22.36
CA PRO A 132 17.02 15.90 -20.97
C PRO A 132 15.91 14.88 -20.78
N PHE A 133 16.09 13.98 -19.81
CA PHE A 133 15.12 12.94 -19.47
C PHE A 133 14.93 12.85 -17.96
N ALA A 134 13.82 12.24 -17.53
CA ALA A 134 13.45 12.23 -16.12
C ALA A 134 12.90 10.89 -15.68
N THR A 135 13.27 10.50 -14.46
CA THR A 135 12.75 9.36 -13.73
C THR A 135 11.88 9.86 -12.57
N ARG A 136 11.28 8.93 -11.81
CA ARG A 136 10.46 9.30 -10.64
C ARG A 136 11.27 10.01 -9.55
N SER A 137 12.58 9.76 -9.44
CA SER A 137 13.42 10.39 -8.41
C SER A 137 14.43 11.40 -8.94
N CYS A 138 14.83 11.35 -10.22
CA CYS A 138 15.95 12.13 -10.73
C CYS A 138 15.68 12.73 -12.12
N VAL A 139 16.22 13.91 -12.38
CA VAL A 139 16.28 14.51 -13.72
C VAL A 139 17.72 14.53 -14.20
N TYR A 140 17.90 14.10 -15.45
CA TYR A 140 19.17 14.05 -16.15
C TYR A 140 19.17 15.16 -17.20
N SER A 141 20.15 16.05 -17.14
CA SER A 141 20.21 17.22 -18.02
C SER A 141 21.62 17.52 -18.48
N THR A 142 21.72 18.25 -19.58
CA THR A 142 22.99 18.82 -20.04
C THR A 142 23.46 19.88 -19.05
N TRP A 143 24.79 19.99 -18.91
CA TRP A 143 25.41 20.98 -18.03
C TRP A 143 24.92 22.40 -18.29
N GLY A 144 24.64 23.15 -17.22
CA GLY A 144 24.22 24.55 -17.28
C GLY A 144 22.73 24.77 -17.58
N SER A 145 21.96 23.72 -17.86
CA SER A 145 20.52 23.81 -18.04
C SER A 145 19.78 23.98 -16.70
N ALA A 146 18.81 24.90 -16.67
CA ALA A 146 17.94 25.08 -15.52
C ALA A 146 16.92 23.94 -15.42
N VAL A 147 16.96 23.19 -14.32
CA VAL A 147 16.06 22.07 -14.07
C VAL A 147 15.22 22.35 -12.83
N ASP A 148 13.91 22.49 -13.04
CA ASP A 148 12.92 22.47 -11.97
C ASP A 148 12.38 21.05 -11.82
N GLN A 149 12.63 20.41 -10.68
CA GLN A 149 12.02 19.13 -10.34
C GLN A 149 11.21 19.32 -9.05
N LYS A 150 9.89 19.13 -9.16
CA LYS A 150 9.02 18.98 -8.01
C LYS A 150 9.12 17.55 -7.49
N ARG A 151 9.30 17.40 -6.18
CA ARG A 151 9.27 16.12 -5.48
C ARG A 151 7.94 15.41 -5.78
N LEU A 152 8.00 14.26 -6.43
CA LEU A 152 6.86 13.35 -6.52
C LEU A 152 6.83 12.52 -5.24
N GLU A 153 5.80 12.68 -4.42
CA GLU A 153 5.64 12.01 -3.12
C GLU A 153 5.11 10.58 -3.23
N ASP A 154 5.07 10.00 -4.44
CA ASP A 154 4.54 8.65 -4.64
C ASP A 154 5.37 7.61 -3.86
N ILE A 155 4.68 6.87 -3.00
CA ILE A 155 5.24 5.82 -2.16
C ILE A 155 5.16 4.50 -2.94
N PHE A 156 6.30 4.07 -3.49
CA PHE A 156 6.45 2.71 -4.02
C PHE A 156 6.83 1.75 -2.89
N ASP A 157 6.34 0.52 -2.95
CA ASP A 157 6.86 -0.55 -2.11
C ASP A 157 8.27 -0.93 -2.56
N SER A 158 9.18 -1.12 -1.61
CA SER A 158 10.53 -1.60 -1.90
C SER A 158 10.47 -3.01 -2.51
N PRO A 159 11.17 -3.29 -3.63
CA PRO A 159 11.26 -4.63 -4.20
C PRO A 159 11.74 -5.67 -3.19
N ARG A 160 12.60 -5.29 -2.25
CA ARG A 160 13.11 -6.14 -1.17
C ARG A 160 12.03 -6.66 -0.21
N ARG A 161 10.81 -6.10 -0.24
CA ARG A 161 9.65 -6.64 0.48
C ARG A 161 9.17 -7.97 -0.12
N LEU A 162 9.29 -8.11 -1.44
CA LEU A 162 8.74 -9.23 -2.21
C LEU A 162 9.85 -10.20 -2.66
N VAL A 163 11.01 -9.66 -3.03
CA VAL A 163 12.17 -10.42 -3.48
C VAL A 163 13.04 -10.79 -2.28
N ARG A 164 13.20 -12.09 -2.04
CA ARG A 164 14.13 -12.59 -1.01
C ARG A 164 15.55 -12.60 -1.57
N ASP A 165 16.30 -11.53 -1.34
CA ASP A 165 17.70 -11.41 -1.77
C ASP A 165 18.67 -11.86 -0.67
N GLN A 166 19.37 -12.98 -0.88
CA GLN A 166 20.40 -13.48 0.03
C GLN A 166 21.72 -12.70 -0.08
N SER A 167 21.94 -11.98 -1.19
CA SER A 167 23.13 -11.14 -1.40
C SER A 167 23.01 -9.77 -0.74
N TYR A 168 21.80 -9.35 -0.37
CA TYR A 168 21.45 -8.01 0.16
C TYR A 168 21.85 -6.82 -0.74
N GLN A 169 22.29 -7.08 -1.98
CA GLN A 169 22.85 -6.09 -2.90
C GLN A 169 22.19 -6.09 -4.27
N SER A 170 21.64 -7.23 -4.72
CA SER A 170 21.21 -7.38 -6.12
C SER A 170 19.83 -6.77 -6.35
N ALA A 171 18.89 -6.93 -5.41
CA ALA A 171 17.59 -6.28 -5.51
C ALA A 171 17.71 -4.79 -5.07
N PRO A 172 17.26 -3.82 -5.90
CA PRO A 172 17.35 -2.42 -5.54
C PRO A 172 16.44 -2.10 -4.35
N ILE A 173 16.86 -1.15 -3.51
CA ILE A 173 16.06 -0.67 -2.38
C ILE A 173 14.85 0.13 -2.89
N ASP A 174 15.04 0.86 -3.99
CA ASP A 174 14.08 1.78 -4.58
C ASP A 174 14.11 1.66 -6.11
N ILE A 175 12.94 1.58 -6.74
CA ILE A 175 12.80 1.51 -8.20
C ILE A 175 12.74 2.89 -8.85
N ARG A 176 12.46 3.95 -8.07
CA ARG A 176 12.25 5.31 -8.62
C ARG A 176 13.41 5.86 -9.47
N PRO A 177 14.69 5.60 -9.15
CA PRO A 177 15.82 6.03 -10.00
C PRO A 177 15.81 5.40 -11.39
N TRP A 178 15.16 4.25 -11.52
CA TRP A 178 15.10 3.44 -12.73
C TRP A 178 13.72 3.51 -13.41
N TYR A 179 12.76 4.21 -12.80
CA TYR A 179 11.40 4.35 -13.30
C TYR A 179 11.29 5.58 -14.20
N LEU A 180 11.35 5.37 -15.52
CA LEU A 180 11.27 6.44 -16.52
C LEU A 180 9.90 7.15 -16.50
N ILE A 181 9.90 8.47 -16.61
CA ILE A 181 8.72 9.33 -16.72
C ILE A 181 8.73 10.16 -17.99
N VAL A 182 9.84 10.83 -18.25
CA VAL A 182 10.08 11.57 -19.49
C VAL A 182 11.17 10.84 -20.25
N PRO A 183 10.90 10.33 -21.46
CA PRO A 183 11.91 9.63 -22.25
C PRO A 183 12.97 10.59 -22.76
N GLY A 184 14.21 10.08 -22.87
CA GLY A 184 15.30 10.77 -23.54
C GLY A 184 15.38 10.41 -25.02
N ASP A 185 16.43 10.90 -25.68
CA ASP A 185 16.75 10.50 -27.04
C ASP A 185 17.48 9.15 -27.06
N GLU A 186 16.94 8.19 -27.82
CA GLU A 186 17.52 6.85 -28.02
C GLU A 186 18.89 6.88 -28.70
N SER A 187 19.24 7.96 -29.41
CA SER A 187 20.55 8.12 -30.03
C SER A 187 21.64 8.58 -29.03
N SER A 188 21.25 9.05 -27.84
CA SER A 188 22.18 9.56 -26.83
C SER A 188 22.94 8.44 -26.12
N GLY A 189 24.27 8.61 -26.02
CA GLY A 189 25.11 7.73 -25.20
C GLY A 189 24.75 7.78 -23.72
N VAL A 190 24.42 8.96 -23.20
CA VAL A 190 23.98 9.16 -21.80
C VAL A 190 22.68 8.41 -21.51
N PHE A 191 21.68 8.53 -22.38
CA PHE A 191 20.41 7.82 -22.16
C PHE A 191 20.57 6.31 -22.32
N SER A 192 21.37 5.85 -23.29
CA SER A 192 21.69 4.43 -23.46
C SER A 192 22.40 3.83 -22.25
N ALA A 193 23.37 4.55 -21.69
CA ALA A 193 24.06 4.17 -20.45
C ALA A 193 23.08 4.05 -19.26
N TRP A 194 22.18 5.03 -19.12
CA TRP A 194 21.14 4.97 -18.10
C TRP A 194 20.18 3.79 -18.31
N LYS A 195 19.73 3.53 -19.54
CA LYS A 195 18.85 2.38 -19.85
C LYS A 195 19.50 1.06 -19.46
N GLU A 196 20.76 0.87 -19.80
CA GLU A 196 21.52 -0.34 -19.44
C GLU A 196 21.57 -0.53 -17.91
N ALA A 197 21.92 0.54 -17.16
CA ALA A 197 21.93 0.50 -15.70
C ALA A 197 20.53 0.24 -15.10
N ALA A 198 19.49 0.85 -15.69
CA ALA A 198 18.11 0.64 -15.29
C ALA A 198 17.71 -0.82 -15.44
N VAL A 199 17.98 -1.45 -16.59
CA VAL A 199 17.66 -2.88 -16.77
C VAL A 199 18.43 -3.75 -15.79
N ARG A 200 19.74 -3.52 -15.63
CA ARG A 200 20.59 -4.28 -14.70
C ARG A 200 20.06 -4.30 -13.27
N ASN A 201 19.41 -3.22 -12.84
CA ASN A 201 18.76 -3.14 -11.53
C ASN A 201 17.32 -3.70 -11.53
N LEU A 202 16.53 -3.37 -12.54
CA LEU A 202 15.10 -3.70 -12.59
C LEU A 202 14.83 -5.19 -12.80
N ILE A 203 15.71 -5.92 -13.50
CA ILE A 203 15.57 -7.38 -13.65
C ILE A 203 15.46 -8.06 -12.26
N PHE A 204 16.25 -7.63 -11.28
CA PHE A 204 16.23 -8.23 -9.95
C PHE A 204 15.01 -7.86 -9.09
N CYS A 205 14.07 -7.07 -9.63
CA CYS A 205 12.77 -6.83 -9.00
C CYS A 205 11.73 -7.91 -9.36
N LEU A 206 11.99 -8.76 -10.35
CA LEU A 206 11.05 -9.76 -10.85
C LEU A 206 11.12 -11.14 -10.15
N PRO A 207 12.29 -11.70 -9.79
CA PRO A 207 12.34 -13.06 -9.25
C PRO A 207 11.87 -13.13 -7.80
N THR A 208 11.42 -14.31 -7.36
CA THR A 208 10.97 -14.51 -5.97
C THR A 208 12.13 -14.50 -4.98
N GLU A 209 13.27 -15.08 -5.37
CA GLU A 209 14.44 -15.21 -4.51
C GLU A 209 15.73 -15.12 -5.33
N ILE A 210 16.77 -14.51 -4.75
CA ILE A 210 18.12 -14.46 -5.31
C ILE A 210 19.03 -15.19 -4.33
N ARG A 211 19.58 -16.31 -4.76
CA ARG A 211 20.49 -17.15 -3.98
C ARG A 211 21.93 -16.84 -4.33
N THR A 212 22.77 -16.91 -3.32
CA THR A 212 24.22 -16.81 -3.49
C THR A 212 24.83 -18.15 -3.05
N SER A 213 25.53 -18.80 -3.96
CA SER A 213 26.44 -19.92 -3.67
C SER A 213 27.88 -19.44 -3.89
N ASP A 214 28.87 -20.12 -3.30
CA ASP A 214 30.25 -19.63 -3.09
C ASP A 214 30.94 -19.00 -4.32
N ALA A 215 30.51 -19.32 -5.55
CA ALA A 215 31.02 -18.71 -6.78
C ALA A 215 29.93 -18.24 -7.78
N SER A 216 28.63 -18.40 -7.51
CA SER A 216 27.57 -18.05 -8.46
C SER A 216 26.30 -17.52 -7.80
N LYS A 217 25.66 -16.57 -8.50
CA LYS A 217 24.32 -16.07 -8.15
C LYS A 217 23.29 -16.83 -8.98
N GLN A 218 22.19 -17.21 -8.35
CA GLN A 218 21.09 -17.90 -9.01
C GLN A 218 19.76 -17.24 -8.64
N VAL A 219 18.92 -16.97 -9.63
CA VAL A 219 17.54 -16.52 -9.38
C VAL A 219 16.60 -17.72 -9.26
N VAL A 220 15.56 -17.55 -8.45
CA VAL A 220 14.52 -18.55 -8.24
C VAL A 220 13.16 -17.93 -8.54
N LEU A 221 12.42 -18.58 -9.42
CA LEU A 221 11.04 -18.26 -9.76
C LEU A 221 10.15 -19.32 -9.10
N LYS A 222 9.15 -18.90 -8.32
CA LYS A 222 8.24 -19.81 -7.63
C LYS A 222 6.81 -19.67 -8.16
N GLY A 223 6.22 -20.80 -8.51
CA GLY A 223 4.85 -20.94 -8.98
C GLY A 223 4.31 -22.34 -8.76
N ALA A 224 3.51 -22.82 -9.71
CA ALA A 224 3.11 -24.24 -9.76
C ALA A 224 4.32 -25.19 -9.87
N ARG A 225 5.39 -24.73 -10.52
CA ARG A 225 6.73 -25.34 -10.48
C ARG A 225 7.75 -24.31 -9.96
N SER A 226 8.91 -24.78 -9.51
CA SER A 226 10.05 -23.90 -9.25
C SER A 226 11.00 -23.94 -10.45
N ALA A 227 11.46 -22.78 -10.89
CA ALA A 227 12.44 -22.64 -11.94
C ALA A 227 13.66 -21.85 -11.45
N PHE A 228 14.81 -22.17 -12.02
CA PHE A 228 16.10 -21.64 -11.61
C PHE A 228 16.83 -21.07 -12.83
N GLY A 229 17.53 -19.97 -12.65
CA GLY A 229 18.36 -19.36 -13.69
C GLY A 229 19.65 -18.86 -13.08
N ASP A 230 20.79 -19.36 -13.57
CA ASP A 230 22.09 -18.83 -13.15
C ASP A 230 22.27 -17.43 -13.74
N VAL A 231 22.76 -16.51 -12.92
CA VAL A 231 22.93 -15.10 -13.28
C VAL A 231 24.17 -14.93 -14.13
N ASP A 232 23.99 -14.41 -15.34
CA ASP A 232 25.03 -14.09 -16.31
C ASP A 232 24.78 -12.69 -16.89
N LEU A 233 25.60 -11.73 -16.47
CA LEU A 233 25.51 -10.32 -16.87
C LEU A 233 26.62 -9.93 -17.85
N SER A 234 27.23 -10.91 -18.53
CA SER A 234 28.33 -10.70 -19.47
C SER A 234 27.91 -9.97 -20.75
N GLU A 235 26.72 -10.25 -21.26
CA GLU A 235 26.15 -9.55 -22.41
C GLU A 235 25.50 -8.20 -22.00
N PRO A 236 25.27 -7.24 -22.90
CA PRO A 236 24.47 -6.05 -22.61
C PRO A 236 22.96 -6.37 -22.48
N GLN A 237 22.27 -5.71 -21.56
CA GLN A 237 20.86 -5.98 -21.23
C GLN A 237 19.85 -4.98 -21.81
N PHE A 238 20.28 -3.88 -22.43
CA PHE A 238 19.41 -2.78 -22.88
C PHE A 238 18.21 -3.21 -23.74
N GLN A 239 18.33 -4.30 -24.49
CA GLN A 239 17.25 -4.84 -25.34
C GLN A 239 16.05 -5.37 -24.53
N LEU A 240 16.24 -5.66 -23.24
CA LEU A 240 15.18 -6.09 -22.33
C LEU A 240 14.44 -4.90 -21.70
N PHE A 241 14.87 -3.66 -21.96
CA PHE A 241 14.39 -2.48 -21.23
C PHE A 241 12.87 -2.32 -21.28
N ASP A 242 12.27 -2.39 -22.47
CA ASP A 242 10.84 -2.15 -22.62
C ASP A 242 10.02 -3.20 -21.88
N VAL A 243 10.33 -4.48 -22.12
CA VAL A 243 9.60 -5.62 -21.53
C VAL A 243 9.77 -5.68 -20.01
N VAL A 244 10.98 -5.46 -19.50
CA VAL A 244 11.26 -5.45 -18.06
C VAL A 244 10.57 -4.26 -17.39
N THR A 245 10.66 -3.06 -17.99
CA THR A 245 10.02 -1.87 -17.44
C THR A 245 8.50 -2.02 -17.44
N GLU A 246 7.91 -2.61 -18.48
CA GLU A 246 6.48 -2.89 -18.52
C GLU A 246 6.03 -3.86 -17.43
N ALA A 247 6.78 -4.93 -17.20
CA ALA A 247 6.51 -5.89 -16.14
C ALA A 247 6.63 -5.25 -14.75
N VAL A 248 7.69 -4.49 -14.49
CA VAL A 248 7.90 -3.77 -13.22
C VAL A 248 6.78 -2.75 -12.99
N ARG A 249 6.42 -1.95 -14.00
CA ARG A 249 5.30 -1.00 -13.90
C ARG A 249 4.01 -1.70 -13.54
N TRP A 250 3.67 -2.79 -14.22
CA TRP A 250 2.44 -3.52 -13.95
C TRP A 250 2.36 -4.01 -12.49
N VAL A 251 3.46 -4.54 -11.95
CA VAL A 251 3.55 -5.03 -10.57
C VAL A 251 3.53 -3.89 -9.55
N TYR A 252 4.39 -2.88 -9.71
CA TYR A 252 4.68 -1.90 -8.65
C TYR A 252 3.86 -0.60 -8.72
N ASP A 253 3.15 -0.30 -9.81
CA ASP A 253 2.36 0.94 -9.92
C ASP A 253 1.22 1.04 -8.89
N GLN A 254 0.62 -0.09 -8.51
CA GLN A 254 -0.52 -0.15 -7.60
C GLN A 254 -0.18 -0.91 -6.33
N ARG A 255 0.21 -0.18 -5.28
CA ARG A 255 0.65 -0.71 -3.98
C ARG A 255 -0.28 -1.76 -3.36
N ARG A 256 -1.60 -1.57 -3.51
CA ARG A 256 -2.62 -2.47 -2.94
C ARG A 256 -2.50 -3.89 -3.50
N ASP A 257 -2.16 -4.01 -4.77
CA ASP A 257 -2.23 -5.27 -5.52
C ASP A 257 -0.83 -5.81 -5.87
N THR A 258 0.24 -5.13 -5.46
CA THR A 258 1.62 -5.46 -5.82
C THR A 258 1.98 -6.90 -5.48
N GLU A 259 1.59 -7.38 -4.30
CA GLU A 259 1.90 -8.75 -3.85
C GLU A 259 1.20 -9.80 -4.72
N THR A 260 -0.10 -9.63 -4.98
CA THR A 260 -0.87 -10.52 -5.84
C THR A 260 -0.32 -10.53 -7.27
N LYS A 261 -0.06 -9.35 -7.86
CA LYS A 261 0.51 -9.24 -9.21
C LYS A 261 1.89 -9.86 -9.31
N PHE A 262 2.74 -9.64 -8.31
CA PHE A 262 4.07 -10.24 -8.23
C PHE A 262 4.01 -11.77 -8.19
N HIS A 263 3.11 -12.34 -7.39
CA HIS A 263 2.91 -13.79 -7.31
C HIS A 263 2.37 -14.38 -8.61
N LEU A 264 1.39 -13.74 -9.24
CA LEU A 264 0.86 -14.17 -10.53
C LEU A 264 1.93 -14.12 -11.62
N LEU A 265 2.73 -13.05 -11.67
CA LEU A 265 3.84 -12.94 -12.61
C LEU A 265 4.85 -14.06 -12.41
N ASN A 266 5.30 -14.28 -11.17
CA ASN A 266 6.28 -15.32 -10.85
C ASN A 266 5.75 -16.71 -11.15
N ASN A 267 4.45 -16.96 -10.98
CA ASN A 267 3.85 -18.23 -11.31
C ASN A 267 3.96 -18.54 -12.81
N HIS A 268 3.58 -17.58 -13.65
CA HIS A 268 3.69 -17.74 -15.10
C HIS A 268 5.13 -17.74 -15.59
N LEU A 269 6.01 -16.91 -15.02
CA LEU A 269 7.44 -16.93 -15.31
C LEU A 269 8.03 -18.31 -14.99
N ALA A 270 7.75 -18.87 -13.81
CA ALA A 270 8.24 -20.19 -13.43
C ALA A 270 7.69 -21.30 -14.35
N LEU A 271 6.44 -21.20 -14.78
CA LEU A 271 5.80 -22.16 -15.68
C LEU A 271 6.44 -22.19 -17.06
N TYR A 272 6.73 -21.03 -17.64
CA TYR A 272 7.27 -20.90 -19.00
C TYR A 272 8.80 -20.85 -19.05
N TRP A 273 9.48 -20.79 -17.90
CA TRP A 273 10.94 -20.70 -17.85
C TRP A 273 11.60 -21.93 -18.52
N PRO A 274 12.58 -21.77 -19.43
CA PRO A 274 13.30 -22.91 -20.00
C PRO A 274 14.33 -23.47 -19.01
N ASP A 275 14.43 -24.80 -18.91
CA ASP A 275 15.23 -25.47 -17.87
C ASP A 275 16.76 -25.20 -17.96
N SER A 276 17.27 -24.73 -19.10
CA SER A 276 18.68 -24.39 -19.32
C SER A 276 18.94 -22.90 -19.56
N ALA A 277 17.92 -22.05 -19.41
CA ALA A 277 18.07 -20.62 -19.65
C ALA A 277 18.76 -19.91 -18.49
N LYS A 278 19.74 -19.07 -18.82
CA LYS A 278 20.41 -18.16 -17.87
C LYS A 278 19.59 -16.89 -17.66
N TRP A 279 19.77 -16.27 -16.50
CA TRP A 279 19.21 -14.97 -16.17
C TRP A 279 20.18 -13.84 -16.56
N PRO A 280 19.74 -12.72 -17.16
CA PRO A 280 18.37 -12.37 -17.56
C PRO A 280 18.00 -12.78 -18.99
N VAL A 281 18.91 -13.39 -19.75
CA VAL A 281 18.72 -13.70 -21.18
C VAL A 281 17.42 -14.48 -21.45
N GLY A 282 17.06 -15.42 -20.58
CA GLY A 282 15.81 -16.18 -20.65
C GLY A 282 14.53 -15.33 -20.64
N LEU A 283 14.57 -14.12 -20.08
CA LEU A 283 13.41 -13.21 -20.05
C LEU A 283 12.96 -12.81 -21.45
N ARG A 284 13.88 -12.69 -22.41
CA ARG A 284 13.56 -12.25 -23.78
C ARG A 284 12.49 -13.10 -24.45
N GLY A 285 12.50 -14.41 -24.21
CA GLY A 285 11.57 -15.35 -24.85
C GLY A 285 10.29 -15.60 -24.05
N VAL A 286 10.21 -15.14 -22.80
CA VAL A 286 9.20 -15.61 -21.85
C VAL A 286 8.41 -14.49 -21.18
N LEU A 287 9.04 -13.34 -20.92
CA LEU A 287 8.46 -12.31 -20.05
C LEU A 287 7.18 -11.70 -20.63
N ASP A 288 7.10 -11.45 -21.94
CA ASP A 288 5.89 -10.93 -22.59
C ASP A 288 4.69 -11.88 -22.43
N HIS A 289 4.89 -13.16 -22.74
CA HIS A 289 3.84 -14.18 -22.60
C HIS A 289 3.44 -14.39 -21.14
N ALA A 290 4.42 -14.42 -20.22
CA ALA A 290 4.15 -14.55 -18.80
C ALA A 290 3.37 -13.35 -18.25
N LEU A 291 3.70 -12.13 -18.70
CA LEU A 291 3.03 -10.90 -18.32
C LEU A 291 1.59 -10.84 -18.83
N ALA A 292 1.35 -11.26 -20.08
CA ALA A 292 0.01 -11.36 -20.65
C ALA A 292 -0.86 -12.34 -19.85
N SER A 293 -0.37 -13.56 -19.61
CA SER A 293 -1.10 -14.56 -18.81
C SER A 293 -1.35 -14.09 -17.38
N ALA A 294 -0.38 -13.41 -16.74
CA ALA A 294 -0.53 -12.89 -15.40
C ALA A 294 -1.58 -11.76 -15.32
N ARG A 295 -1.65 -10.90 -16.35
CA ARG A 295 -2.70 -9.87 -16.47
C ARG A 295 -4.09 -10.48 -16.60
N GLU A 296 -4.23 -11.52 -17.41
CA GLU A 296 -5.49 -12.26 -17.55
C GLU A 296 -5.90 -12.93 -16.22
N ALA A 297 -4.97 -13.61 -15.56
CA ALA A 297 -5.21 -14.23 -14.26
C ALA A 297 -5.61 -13.20 -13.19
N PHE A 298 -4.99 -12.02 -13.20
CA PHE A 298 -5.35 -10.93 -12.29
C PHE A 298 -6.75 -10.37 -12.59
N ALA A 299 -7.12 -10.25 -13.87
CA ALA A 299 -8.47 -9.84 -14.26
C ALA A 299 -9.53 -10.85 -13.78
N PHE A 300 -9.24 -12.16 -13.89
CA PHE A 300 -10.10 -13.21 -13.34
C PHE A 300 -10.20 -13.12 -11.81
N HIS A 301 -9.08 -12.94 -11.11
CA HIS A 301 -9.09 -12.77 -9.66
C HIS A 301 -9.97 -11.58 -9.22
N LEU A 302 -9.88 -10.45 -9.91
CA LEU A 302 -10.72 -9.28 -9.62
C LEU A 302 -12.22 -9.54 -9.88
N GLN A 303 -12.54 -10.34 -10.90
CA GLN A 303 -13.92 -10.75 -11.18
C GLN A 303 -14.48 -11.70 -10.12
N ASP A 304 -13.69 -12.68 -9.68
CA ASP A 304 -14.10 -13.63 -8.63
C ASP A 304 -14.29 -12.93 -7.29
N ASP A 305 -13.38 -12.03 -6.90
CA ASP A 305 -13.52 -11.19 -5.70
C ASP A 305 -14.81 -10.34 -5.77
N SER A 306 -15.10 -9.76 -6.94
CA SER A 306 -16.32 -8.99 -7.16
C SER A 306 -17.59 -9.86 -7.06
N LYS A 307 -17.54 -11.08 -7.59
CA LYS A 307 -18.64 -12.05 -7.53
C LYS A 307 -18.91 -12.50 -6.10
N GLU A 308 -17.86 -12.76 -5.32
CA GLU A 308 -17.99 -13.09 -3.90
C GLU A 308 -18.54 -11.91 -3.09
N ALA A 309 -18.09 -10.68 -3.37
CA ALA A 309 -18.63 -9.47 -2.76
C ALA A 309 -20.14 -9.32 -3.06
N ILE A 310 -20.56 -9.46 -4.33
CA ILE A 310 -21.98 -9.39 -4.71
C ILE A 310 -22.80 -10.51 -4.03
N LYS A 311 -22.27 -11.73 -3.98
CA LYS A 311 -22.94 -12.85 -3.30
C LYS A 311 -23.11 -12.56 -1.81
N SER A 312 -22.07 -12.07 -1.15
CA SER A 312 -22.12 -11.72 0.28
C SER A 312 -23.11 -10.58 0.57
N LEU A 313 -23.26 -9.61 -0.34
CA LEU A 313 -24.30 -8.58 -0.27
C LEU A 313 -25.70 -9.17 -0.46
N GLY A 314 -25.85 -10.13 -1.38
CA GLY A 314 -27.10 -10.88 -1.58
C GLY A 314 -27.51 -11.66 -0.33
N ASP A 315 -26.57 -12.38 0.28
CA ASP A 315 -26.77 -13.12 1.52
C ASP A 315 -27.10 -12.18 2.69
N LEU A 316 -26.44 -11.03 2.78
CA LEU A 316 -26.78 -10.00 3.78
C LEU A 316 -28.20 -9.47 3.60
N ARG A 317 -28.63 -9.19 2.36
CA ARG A 317 -30.00 -8.73 2.09
C ARG A 317 -31.04 -9.78 2.48
N LYS A 318 -30.77 -11.05 2.19
CA LYS A 318 -31.64 -12.16 2.59
C LYS A 318 -31.69 -12.29 4.11
N ALA A 319 -30.55 -12.26 4.79
CA ALA A 319 -30.47 -12.30 6.25
C ALA A 319 -31.22 -11.12 6.90
N LEU A 320 -31.12 -9.93 6.31
CA LEU A 320 -31.87 -8.74 6.73
C LEU A 320 -33.39 -8.94 6.58
N GLN A 321 -33.84 -9.48 5.44
CA GLN A 321 -35.25 -9.77 5.21
C GLN A 321 -35.78 -10.81 6.20
N ASP A 322 -35.02 -11.88 6.44
CA ASP A 322 -35.36 -12.92 7.41
C ASP A 322 -35.45 -12.34 8.84
N GLU A 323 -34.54 -11.44 9.23
CA GLU A 323 -34.59 -10.77 10.53
C GLU A 323 -35.84 -9.88 10.68
N VAL A 324 -36.19 -9.12 9.64
CA VAL A 324 -37.41 -8.28 9.64
C VAL A 324 -38.67 -9.14 9.71
N ALA A 325 -38.78 -10.19 8.88
CA ALA A 325 -39.92 -11.10 8.88
C ALA A 325 -40.06 -11.84 10.22
N ARG A 326 -38.94 -12.24 10.84
CA ARG A 326 -38.94 -12.88 12.15
C ARG A 326 -39.34 -11.91 13.26
N SER A 327 -38.92 -10.63 13.21
CA SER A 327 -39.40 -9.61 14.14
C SER A 327 -40.91 -9.37 14.02
N GLN A 328 -41.46 -9.35 12.80
CA GLN A 328 -42.90 -9.23 12.57
C GLN A 328 -43.66 -10.45 13.11
N THR A 329 -43.12 -11.65 12.90
CA THR A 329 -43.70 -12.90 13.40
C THR A 329 -43.72 -12.91 14.93
N ALA A 330 -42.61 -12.54 15.58
CA ALA A 330 -42.54 -12.44 17.04
C ALA A 330 -43.54 -11.42 17.61
N THR A 331 -43.77 -10.30 16.93
CA THR A 331 -44.82 -9.34 17.31
C THR A 331 -46.22 -9.94 17.17
N ARG A 332 -46.50 -10.66 16.08
CA ARG A 332 -47.80 -11.33 15.88
C ARG A 332 -48.05 -12.42 16.91
N ASP A 333 -47.04 -13.22 17.22
CA ASP A 333 -47.12 -14.31 18.19
C ASP A 333 -47.34 -13.76 19.60
N LEU A 334 -46.69 -12.64 19.96
CA LEU A 334 -46.96 -11.91 21.20
C LEU A 334 -48.42 -11.46 21.31
N LEU A 335 -48.96 -10.86 20.24
CA LEU A 335 -50.37 -10.42 20.22
C LEU A 335 -51.33 -11.61 20.28
N SER A 336 -51.01 -12.71 19.60
CA SER A 336 -51.83 -13.93 19.66
C SER A 336 -51.78 -14.59 21.03
N ALA A 337 -50.61 -14.61 21.68
CA ALA A 337 -50.44 -15.12 23.04
C ALA A 337 -51.25 -14.26 24.02
N LEU A 338 -51.19 -12.93 23.90
CA LEU A 338 -51.99 -12.00 24.70
C LEU A 338 -53.49 -12.33 24.65
N TRP A 339 -54.04 -12.55 23.45
CA TRP A 339 -55.48 -12.87 23.30
C TRP A 339 -55.87 -14.18 23.96
N ARG A 340 -55.06 -15.23 23.78
CA ARG A 340 -55.28 -16.53 24.43
C ARG A 340 -55.21 -16.40 25.96
N ASP A 341 -54.20 -15.69 26.43
CA ASP A 341 -53.91 -15.51 27.85
C ASP A 341 -54.98 -14.62 28.51
N ALA A 342 -55.53 -13.62 27.80
CA ALA A 342 -56.69 -12.83 28.22
C ALA A 342 -57.98 -13.67 28.32
N ALA A 343 -58.20 -14.62 27.39
CA ALA A 343 -59.33 -15.54 27.46
C ALA A 343 -59.25 -16.48 28.68
N ILE A 344 -58.05 -16.97 29.01
CA ILE A 344 -57.81 -17.78 30.22
C ILE A 344 -58.11 -16.97 31.49
N ALA A 345 -57.64 -15.73 31.56
CA ALA A 345 -57.94 -14.84 32.68
C ALA A 345 -59.46 -14.57 32.78
N GLY A 346 -60.12 -14.27 31.66
CA GLY A 346 -61.57 -14.08 31.60
C GLY A 346 -62.37 -15.29 32.07
N ALA A 347 -61.95 -16.50 31.70
CA ALA A 347 -62.57 -17.75 32.16
C ALA A 347 -62.42 -17.94 33.68
N ALA A 348 -61.24 -17.62 34.24
CA ALA A 348 -61.03 -17.64 35.69
C ALA A 348 -61.93 -16.64 36.43
N PHE A 349 -62.13 -15.44 35.87
CA PHE A 349 -63.08 -14.45 36.39
C PHE A 349 -64.55 -14.92 36.28
N ALA A 350 -64.94 -15.54 35.17
CA ALA A 350 -66.28 -16.10 35.01
C ALA A 350 -66.55 -17.21 36.04
N LEU A 351 -65.58 -18.10 36.28
CA LEU A 351 -65.66 -19.15 37.31
C LEU A 351 -65.80 -18.58 38.73
N ARG A 352 -65.14 -17.44 39.02
CA ARG A 352 -65.32 -16.70 40.27
C ARG A 352 -66.75 -16.20 40.44
N SER A 353 -67.37 -15.69 39.37
CA SER A 353 -68.74 -15.16 39.40
C SER A 353 -69.80 -16.26 39.53
N ALA A 354 -69.51 -17.46 39.02
CA ALA A 354 -70.44 -18.58 39.00
C ALA A 354 -70.36 -19.49 40.23
N THR A 355 -69.31 -19.40 41.06
CA THR A 355 -69.07 -20.34 42.17
C THR A 355 -68.78 -19.64 43.50
N THR A 356 -69.30 -20.17 44.60
CA THR A 356 -69.09 -19.65 45.97
C THR A 356 -67.97 -20.36 46.74
N ASN A 357 -67.39 -21.44 46.18
CA ASN A 357 -66.29 -22.19 46.79
C ASN A 357 -64.96 -21.43 46.69
N SER A 358 -64.60 -20.73 47.76
CA SER A 358 -63.41 -19.85 47.82
C SER A 358 -62.08 -20.59 47.57
N SER A 359 -61.95 -21.84 48.03
CA SER A 359 -60.70 -22.60 47.89
C SER A 359 -60.40 -23.01 46.45
N ALA A 360 -61.40 -23.53 45.72
CA ALA A 360 -61.24 -23.95 44.32
C ALA A 360 -60.95 -22.75 43.40
N VAL A 361 -61.62 -21.63 43.64
CA VAL A 361 -61.39 -20.36 42.94
C VAL A 361 -59.97 -19.85 43.18
N ASN A 362 -59.48 -19.86 44.42
CA ASN A 362 -58.13 -19.38 44.74
C ASN A 362 -57.03 -20.22 44.10
N ILE A 363 -57.21 -21.55 44.05
CA ILE A 363 -56.26 -22.44 43.38
C ILE A 363 -56.27 -22.20 41.86
N ALA A 364 -57.46 -22.03 41.26
CA ALA A 364 -57.61 -21.77 39.83
C ALA A 364 -57.02 -20.41 39.42
N SER A 365 -57.25 -19.34 40.20
CA SER A 365 -56.71 -18.01 39.92
C SER A 365 -55.20 -17.92 40.14
N LEU A 366 -54.66 -18.59 41.17
CA LEU A 366 -53.22 -18.68 41.39
C LEU A 366 -52.53 -19.49 40.28
N GLY A 367 -53.13 -20.59 39.85
CA GLY A 367 -52.66 -21.38 38.71
C GLY A 367 -52.66 -20.57 37.41
N ALA A 368 -53.73 -19.81 37.14
CA ALA A 368 -53.81 -18.92 36.00
C ALA A 368 -52.74 -17.80 36.05
N ALA A 369 -52.54 -17.16 37.21
CA ALA A 369 -51.53 -16.12 37.37
C ALA A 369 -50.10 -16.66 37.17
N ALA A 370 -49.79 -17.84 37.71
CA ALA A 370 -48.50 -18.50 37.53
C ALA A 370 -48.25 -18.87 36.05
N LEU A 371 -49.27 -19.36 35.34
CA LEU A 371 -49.18 -19.67 33.92
C LEU A 371 -48.96 -18.41 33.07
N LEU A 372 -49.68 -17.32 33.35
CA LEU A 372 -49.51 -16.04 32.67
C LEU A 372 -48.10 -15.47 32.88
N PHE A 373 -47.58 -15.54 34.11
CA PHE A 373 -46.23 -15.10 34.42
C PHE A 373 -45.17 -15.94 33.72
N ALA A 374 -45.31 -17.28 33.72
CA ALA A 374 -44.40 -18.17 33.01
C ALA A 374 -44.42 -17.94 31.50
N SER A 375 -45.62 -17.78 30.91
CA SER A 375 -45.83 -17.46 29.49
C SER A 375 -45.12 -16.16 29.08
N LEU A 376 -45.30 -15.10 29.87
CA LEU A 376 -44.65 -13.81 29.65
C LEU A 376 -43.13 -13.94 29.76
N LEU A 377 -42.65 -14.59 30.82
CA LEU A 377 -41.23 -14.76 31.09
C LEU A 377 -40.52 -15.52 29.97
N THR A 378 -41.06 -16.66 29.53
CA THR A 378 -40.51 -17.46 28.43
C THR A 378 -40.47 -16.66 27.13
N THR A 379 -41.51 -15.90 26.82
CA THR A 379 -41.58 -15.14 25.56
C THR A 379 -40.57 -13.99 25.55
N VAL A 380 -40.43 -13.26 26.66
CA VAL A 380 -39.48 -12.14 26.78
C VAL A 380 -38.03 -12.63 26.77
N LEU A 381 -37.71 -13.66 27.54
CA LEU A 381 -36.35 -14.23 27.61
C LEU A 381 -35.90 -14.81 26.27
N SER A 382 -36.79 -15.54 25.60
CA SER A 382 -36.50 -16.11 24.27
C SER A 382 -36.15 -14.99 23.29
N ASN A 383 -37.02 -13.97 23.17
CA ASN A 383 -36.82 -12.85 22.25
C ASN A 383 -35.56 -12.02 22.60
N TRP A 384 -35.24 -11.88 23.88
CA TRP A 384 -34.00 -11.21 24.32
C TRP A 384 -32.74 -11.98 23.93
N ARG A 385 -32.72 -13.30 24.16
CA ARG A 385 -31.57 -14.16 23.80
C ARG A 385 -31.33 -14.15 22.29
N PHE A 386 -32.38 -14.15 21.49
CA PHE A 386 -32.26 -14.02 20.03
C PHE A 386 -31.72 -12.66 19.59
N ASP A 387 -32.08 -11.56 20.27
CA ASP A 387 -31.53 -10.23 19.96
C ASP A 387 -30.01 -10.16 20.18
N VAL A 388 -29.52 -10.83 21.23
CA VAL A 388 -28.09 -10.94 21.54
C VAL A 388 -27.36 -11.73 20.44
N LEU A 389 -27.90 -12.89 20.05
CA LEU A 389 -27.33 -13.71 18.97
C LEU A 389 -27.30 -12.95 17.63
N ALA A 390 -28.35 -12.21 17.30
CA ALA A 390 -28.41 -11.40 16.08
C ALA A 390 -27.39 -10.24 16.08
N LYS A 391 -27.00 -9.70 17.24
CA LYS A 391 -25.90 -8.72 17.33
C LYS A 391 -24.55 -9.34 16.98
N GLN A 392 -24.29 -10.56 17.45
CA GLN A 392 -23.02 -11.26 17.18
C GLN A 392 -22.86 -11.61 15.69
N VAL A 393 -23.91 -12.14 15.06
CA VAL A 393 -23.91 -12.45 13.63
C VAL A 393 -23.65 -11.19 12.79
N ARG A 394 -24.24 -10.04 13.15
CA ARG A 394 -24.00 -8.77 12.44
C ARG A 394 -22.57 -8.26 12.57
N ALA A 395 -21.93 -8.46 13.72
CA ALA A 395 -20.52 -8.11 13.88
C ALA A 395 -19.63 -8.92 12.93
N GLN A 396 -19.92 -10.22 12.77
CA GLN A 396 -19.20 -11.08 11.82
C GLN A 396 -19.43 -10.64 10.35
N TRP A 397 -20.66 -10.27 9.98
CA TRP A 397 -20.95 -9.74 8.64
C TRP A 397 -20.26 -8.39 8.38
N ARG A 398 -20.20 -7.50 9.39
CA ARG A 398 -19.50 -6.21 9.26
C ARG A 398 -18.03 -6.38 8.93
N GLN A 399 -17.36 -7.37 9.54
CA GLN A 399 -15.95 -7.67 9.28
C GLN A 399 -15.71 -8.13 7.84
N ARG A 400 -16.55 -9.05 7.33
CA ARG A 400 -16.42 -9.55 5.95
C ARG A 400 -16.66 -8.47 4.89
N LEU A 401 -17.57 -7.54 5.16
CA LEU A 401 -17.95 -6.48 4.21
C LEU A 401 -17.19 -5.17 4.40
N TYR A 402 -16.24 -5.09 5.35
CA TYR A 402 -15.50 -3.86 5.65
C TYR A 402 -14.69 -3.33 4.47
N ALA A 403 -14.11 -4.24 3.68
CA ALA A 403 -13.36 -3.87 2.48
C ALA A 403 -14.21 -3.25 1.36
N PHE A 404 -15.54 -3.44 1.40
CA PHE A 404 -16.44 -3.13 0.28
C PHE A 404 -17.48 -2.05 0.59
N MET A 405 -17.69 -1.70 1.86
CA MET A 405 -18.74 -0.76 2.26
C MET A 405 -18.27 0.21 3.34
N SER A 406 -18.44 1.50 3.06
CA SER A 406 -18.15 2.59 4.01
C SER A 406 -19.09 2.56 5.21
N ASP A 407 -18.66 3.15 6.34
CA ASP A 407 -19.48 3.20 7.57
C ASP A 407 -20.83 3.91 7.36
N LYS A 408 -20.86 4.94 6.52
CA LYS A 408 -22.10 5.67 6.20
C LYS A 408 -23.11 4.77 5.48
N GLN A 409 -22.66 4.02 4.47
CA GLN A 409 -23.50 3.09 3.72
C GLN A 409 -23.98 1.92 4.59
N TRP A 410 -23.11 1.41 5.47
CA TRP A 410 -23.49 0.35 6.42
C TRP A 410 -24.60 0.81 7.39
N ALA A 411 -24.49 2.04 7.90
CA ALA A 411 -25.50 2.61 8.78
C ALA A 411 -26.87 2.72 8.09
N GLU A 412 -26.87 3.13 6.82
CA GLU A 412 -28.09 3.34 6.04
C GLU A 412 -28.76 2.03 5.61
N LEU A 413 -27.99 1.07 5.11
CA LEU A 413 -28.51 -0.18 4.53
C LEU A 413 -28.83 -1.25 5.57
N VAL A 414 -28.09 -1.29 6.69
CA VAL A 414 -28.19 -2.37 7.68
C VAL A 414 -28.72 -1.85 9.01
N THR A 415 -28.10 -0.80 9.55
CA THR A 415 -28.36 -0.40 10.95
C THR A 415 -29.72 0.26 11.12
N ARG A 416 -30.07 1.20 10.22
CA ARG A 416 -31.34 1.95 10.29
C ARG A 416 -32.59 1.09 10.07
N PRO A 417 -32.67 0.20 9.06
CA PRO A 417 -33.85 -0.65 8.85
C PRO A 417 -34.11 -1.60 10.02
N ILE A 418 -33.06 -2.25 10.55
CA ILE A 418 -33.18 -3.14 11.71
C ILE A 418 -33.59 -2.36 12.96
N TYR A 419 -33.00 -1.17 13.19
CA TYR A 419 -33.37 -0.33 14.32
C TYR A 419 -34.85 0.05 14.26
N ARG A 420 -35.37 0.41 13.08
CA ARG A 420 -36.79 0.71 12.88
C ARG A 420 -37.67 -0.52 13.16
N ALA A 421 -37.32 -1.70 12.64
CA ALA A 421 -38.07 -2.93 12.90
C ALA A 421 -38.10 -3.30 14.40
N ARG A 422 -36.95 -3.23 15.08
CA ARG A 422 -36.87 -3.50 16.53
C ARG A 422 -37.57 -2.46 17.37
N ARG A 423 -37.61 -1.19 16.93
CA ARG A 423 -38.36 -0.14 17.63
C ARG A 423 -39.84 -0.47 17.65
N VAL A 424 -40.41 -0.99 16.56
CA VAL A 424 -41.81 -1.43 16.54
C VAL A 424 -42.05 -2.55 17.56
N TYR A 425 -41.19 -3.56 17.62
CA TYR A 425 -41.28 -4.64 18.61
C TYR A 425 -41.17 -4.10 20.06
N ARG A 426 -40.19 -3.25 20.34
CA ARG A 426 -39.99 -2.66 21.68
C ARG A 426 -41.11 -1.74 22.10
N VAL A 427 -41.71 -0.97 21.19
CA VAL A 427 -42.88 -0.16 21.50
C VAL A 427 -44.09 -1.05 21.76
N SER A 428 -44.24 -2.17 21.03
CA SER A 428 -45.35 -3.11 21.20
C SER A 428 -45.27 -3.92 22.50
N ILE A 429 -44.08 -4.12 23.07
CA ILE A 429 -43.94 -4.86 24.34
C ILE A 429 -44.51 -4.10 25.53
N ILE A 430 -44.52 -2.75 25.49
CA ILE A 430 -44.97 -1.88 26.57
C ILE A 430 -46.47 -2.08 26.84
N PRO A 431 -47.39 -1.93 25.87
CA PRO A 431 -48.81 -2.16 26.11
C PRO A 431 -49.11 -3.62 26.45
N VAL A 432 -48.40 -4.59 25.84
CA VAL A 432 -48.55 -6.02 26.19
C VAL A 432 -48.21 -6.26 27.65
N LEU A 433 -47.06 -5.77 28.11
CA LEU A 433 -46.63 -5.93 29.50
C LEU A 433 -47.58 -5.23 30.47
N ALA A 434 -48.10 -4.04 30.12
CA ALA A 434 -49.11 -3.35 30.91
C ALA A 434 -50.39 -4.20 31.08
N VAL A 435 -50.89 -4.82 30.00
CA VAL A 435 -52.05 -5.72 30.07
C VAL A 435 -51.76 -6.95 30.94
N TYR A 436 -50.59 -7.58 30.82
CA TYR A 436 -50.23 -8.71 31.69
C TYR A 436 -50.14 -8.30 33.16
N VAL A 437 -49.59 -7.13 33.48
CA VAL A 437 -49.52 -6.62 34.86
C VAL A 437 -50.93 -6.41 35.41
N VAL A 438 -51.85 -5.85 34.63
CA VAL A 438 -53.26 -5.68 35.02
C VAL A 438 -53.94 -7.03 35.24
N LEU A 439 -53.79 -7.97 34.30
CA LEU A 439 -54.44 -9.29 34.40
C LEU A 439 -53.91 -10.10 35.59
N ILE A 440 -52.59 -10.16 35.77
CA ILE A 440 -51.96 -10.85 36.91
C ILE A 440 -52.35 -10.16 38.22
N GLY A 441 -52.29 -8.82 38.27
CA GLY A 441 -52.69 -8.03 39.43
C GLY A 441 -54.14 -8.25 39.81
N ALA A 442 -55.06 -8.31 38.85
CA ALA A 442 -56.46 -8.58 39.08
C ALA A 442 -56.72 -10.03 39.55
N LEU A 443 -55.98 -11.02 39.04
CA LEU A 443 -56.06 -12.39 39.54
C LEU A 443 -55.47 -12.53 40.96
N LEU A 444 -54.37 -11.84 41.26
CA LEU A 444 -53.78 -11.80 42.60
C LEU A 444 -54.66 -11.06 43.60
N TRP A 445 -55.36 -10.01 43.16
CA TRP A 445 -56.35 -9.30 43.96
C TRP A 445 -57.47 -10.22 44.45
N VAL A 446 -57.93 -11.13 43.58
CA VAL A 446 -58.95 -12.12 43.93
C VAL A 446 -58.49 -13.05 45.06
N VAL A 447 -57.19 -13.32 45.16
CA VAL A 447 -56.61 -14.22 46.18
C VAL A 447 -56.18 -13.46 47.44
N TYR A 448 -55.57 -12.29 47.29
CA TYR A 448 -54.92 -11.50 48.35
C TYR A 448 -55.27 -10.00 48.28
N PRO A 449 -56.52 -9.61 48.55
CA PRO A 449 -56.97 -8.22 48.36
C PRO A 449 -56.21 -7.21 49.24
N ALA A 450 -55.91 -7.56 50.49
CA ALA A 450 -55.19 -6.67 51.42
C ALA A 450 -53.71 -6.46 51.03
N GLY A 451 -53.05 -7.49 50.49
CA GLY A 451 -51.66 -7.43 50.07
C GLY A 451 -51.46 -6.64 48.78
N VAL A 452 -52.42 -6.72 47.85
CA VAL A 452 -52.37 -5.97 46.59
C VAL A 452 -52.67 -4.48 46.81
N MET A 453 -53.63 -4.12 47.68
CA MET A 453 -53.88 -2.70 48.03
C MET A 453 -52.66 -2.01 48.61
N ALA A 454 -51.95 -2.66 49.54
CA ALA A 454 -50.76 -2.09 50.17
C ALA A 454 -49.64 -1.71 49.17
N VAL A 455 -49.60 -2.39 48.01
CA VAL A 455 -48.63 -2.11 46.94
C VAL A 455 -49.21 -1.18 45.87
N ALA A 456 -50.51 -1.27 45.58
CA ALA A 456 -51.17 -0.49 44.54
C ALA A 456 -51.44 0.97 44.97
N ASP A 457 -51.79 1.21 46.24
CA ASP A 457 -52.11 2.53 46.78
C ASP A 457 -51.01 3.60 46.57
N PRO A 458 -49.72 3.35 46.86
CA PRO A 458 -48.67 4.34 46.62
C PRO A 458 -48.43 4.60 45.13
N ILE A 459 -48.66 3.61 44.26
CA ILE A 459 -48.47 3.73 42.80
C ILE A 459 -49.62 4.52 42.19
N LEU A 460 -50.86 4.25 42.61
CA LEU A 460 -52.05 4.97 42.16
C LEU A 460 -52.03 6.43 42.63
N ALA A 461 -51.56 6.70 43.85
CA ALA A 461 -51.35 8.06 44.34
C ALA A 461 -50.35 8.83 43.47
N LEU A 462 -49.21 8.21 43.11
CA LEU A 462 -48.19 8.82 42.27
C LEU A 462 -48.66 9.07 40.82
N LEU A 463 -49.46 8.17 40.27
CA LEU A 463 -50.07 8.32 38.93
C LEU A 463 -51.18 9.38 38.92
N TRP A 464 -51.97 9.46 40.00
CA TRP A 464 -53.00 10.49 40.17
C TRP A 464 -52.39 11.89 40.26
N ASP A 465 -51.28 12.03 41.00
CA ASP A 465 -50.53 13.29 41.09
C ASP A 465 -49.88 13.67 39.75
N ALA A 466 -49.34 12.69 39.01
CA ALA A 466 -48.80 12.92 37.67
C ALA A 466 -49.88 13.28 36.63
N TRP A 467 -51.09 12.72 36.75
CA TRP A 467 -52.21 13.03 35.86
C TRP A 467 -52.79 14.43 36.12
N ARG A 468 -52.85 14.87 37.39
CA ARG A 468 -53.18 16.26 37.75
C ARG A 468 -52.18 17.26 37.17
N LEU A 469 -50.89 16.96 37.20
CA LEU A 469 -49.82 17.78 36.62
C LEU A 469 -49.90 17.91 35.08
N ILE A 470 -50.55 16.97 34.39
CA ILE A 470 -50.75 17.01 32.93
C ILE A 470 -52.08 17.68 32.55
N GLY A 471 -53.09 17.64 33.44
CA GLY A 471 -54.38 18.32 33.23
C GLY A 471 -54.36 19.83 33.47
N ASP A 472 -53.32 20.35 34.13
CA ASP A 472 -53.10 21.78 34.38
C ASP A 472 -52.10 22.44 33.38
N LEU A 473 -51.83 21.78 32.23
CA LEU A 473 -51.12 22.31 31.05
C LEU A 473 -52.10 22.40 29.87
#